data_AF-A0A937T8P3-F1
#
_entry.id   AF-A0A937T8P3-F1
#
_cell.length_a   1.000
_cell.length_b   1.000
_cell.length_c   1.000
_cell.angle_alpha   90.00
_cell.angle_beta   90.00
_cell.angle_gamma   90.00
#
_symmetry.space_group_name_H-M   'P 1'
#
loop_
_entity.id
_entity.type
_entity.pdbx_description
1 polymer ?
#
loop_
_entity_poly.entity_id
_entity_poly.type
_entity_poly.pdbx_seq_one_letter_code
_entity_poly.pdbx_strand_id
1 'polypeptide(L)'
;MDNRENSYSQAFKQIAKTANSPLPLKNVLNSAAKSAAKALKAVGCSIMLLNPQREHFDIIAAYGLSDLYLRKGALKASKSLPEVLSGKLVAIFDVSQDERTQYPEAAEMEGISSVVAAPIPQRGEIIGEIRIYTREPRKFSQADTDFLTTVANIIAVSLEKNELYQILKAEHEETVTKRRKLTETPELPSSSLRPSSFGHPSEQEFAKLLDFYRIEWLYEPRSFPLARQNGKVVEMFTPDFYLPELDLYIELTTLKQSLITEKNRKLRRLRDLYPEVNIKLLNKSDYLRLLAKYGYGRLGGTKAKGMDRVLFSHTQIQRRVNALAKRVSHDYTGKKLVLVGILKGVMCFMSDLMQHITLPLNVDFMAISYYGSNNESAVKITKDLDTSIAELDVLMVEDIVDTGMTLNYVLDHLASHNPASLRVCTLLDKRVRRLIDVPLDYIGFEIPDEFVVGYGLDYLGEYRNLPFIGVLKPELIEEKGKT
;
A
#
# COMPACT_ATOMS: atom_id res chain seq x y z
N MET A 1 51.62 3.94 -16.52
CA MET A 1 50.43 4.59 -15.92
C MET A 1 49.16 4.24 -16.68
N ASP A 2 49.21 4.23 -18.02
CA ASP A 2 48.09 3.95 -18.95
C ASP A 2 47.29 2.64 -18.69
N ASN A 3 47.94 1.55 -18.27
CA ASN A 3 47.27 0.27 -18.05
C ASN A 3 46.45 0.21 -16.73
N ARG A 4 46.80 1.04 -15.73
CA ARG A 4 46.14 1.02 -14.41
C ARG A 4 44.88 1.89 -14.42
N GLU A 5 44.95 3.06 -15.02
CA GLU A 5 43.77 3.92 -15.24
C GLU A 5 42.76 3.25 -16.17
N ASN A 6 43.23 2.54 -17.21
CA ASN A 6 42.35 1.73 -18.05
C ASN A 6 41.69 0.59 -17.27
N SER A 7 42.43 -0.10 -16.39
CA SER A 7 41.86 -1.12 -15.49
C SER A 7 40.78 -0.55 -14.58
N TYR A 8 41.00 0.63 -13.99
CA TYR A 8 40.03 1.29 -13.11
C TYR A 8 38.81 1.78 -13.87
N SER A 9 39.00 2.39 -15.04
CA SER A 9 37.93 2.82 -15.92
C SER A 9 37.06 1.65 -16.39
N GLN A 10 37.67 0.52 -16.77
CA GLN A 10 36.94 -0.70 -17.11
C GLN A 10 36.17 -1.27 -15.92
N ALA A 11 36.79 -1.33 -14.75
CA ALA A 11 36.14 -1.78 -13.52
C ALA A 11 34.96 -0.87 -13.16
N PHE A 12 35.10 0.45 -13.26
CA PHE A 12 34.00 1.38 -13.03
C PHE A 12 32.85 1.18 -14.01
N LYS A 13 33.14 1.09 -15.31
CA LYS A 13 32.12 0.81 -16.33
C LYS A 13 31.38 -0.49 -16.01
N GLN A 14 32.10 -1.53 -15.61
CA GLN A 14 31.51 -2.81 -15.25
C GLN A 14 30.66 -2.72 -13.98
N ILE A 15 31.13 -2.04 -12.93
CA ILE A 15 30.43 -1.87 -11.66
C ILE A 15 29.18 -1.02 -11.88
N ALA A 16 29.27 0.12 -12.56
CA ALA A 16 28.13 0.98 -12.88
C ALA A 16 27.09 0.26 -13.76
N LYS A 17 27.54 -0.48 -14.78
CA LYS A 17 26.66 -1.31 -15.61
C LYS A 17 25.94 -2.38 -14.78
N THR A 18 26.65 -3.03 -13.87
CA THR A 18 26.07 -4.08 -13.01
C THR A 18 25.10 -3.45 -11.98
N ALA A 19 25.46 -2.32 -11.39
CA ALA A 19 24.63 -1.57 -10.44
C ALA A 19 23.30 -1.09 -11.07
N ASN A 20 23.29 -0.76 -12.36
CA ASN A 20 22.08 -0.40 -13.10
C ASN A 20 21.34 -1.60 -13.71
N SER A 21 21.86 -2.82 -13.56
CA SER A 21 21.19 -4.02 -14.04
C SER A 21 20.09 -4.50 -13.06
N PRO A 22 19.12 -5.30 -13.53
CA PRO A 22 18.08 -5.89 -12.68
C PRO A 22 18.59 -7.10 -11.86
N LEU A 23 19.91 -7.31 -11.74
CA LEU A 23 20.47 -8.44 -11.01
C LEU A 23 20.20 -8.34 -9.50
N PRO A 24 20.06 -9.48 -8.80
CA PRO A 24 19.95 -9.50 -7.34
C PRO A 24 21.11 -8.76 -6.67
N LEU A 25 20.83 -8.03 -5.58
CA LEU A 25 21.83 -7.23 -4.87
C LEU A 25 23.10 -8.02 -4.55
N LYS A 26 22.99 -9.27 -4.07
CA LYS A 26 24.14 -10.14 -3.79
C LYS A 26 25.06 -10.32 -5.01
N ASN A 27 24.51 -10.44 -6.22
CA ASN A 27 25.27 -10.58 -7.45
C ASN A 27 25.92 -9.25 -7.86
N VAL A 28 25.22 -8.14 -7.68
CA VAL A 28 25.78 -6.79 -7.89
C VAL A 28 26.98 -6.56 -6.99
N LEU A 29 26.85 -6.88 -5.70
CA LEU A 29 27.90 -6.72 -4.71
C LEU A 29 29.07 -7.69 -4.92
N ASN A 30 28.82 -8.96 -5.25
CA ASN A 30 29.88 -9.91 -5.58
C ASN A 30 30.61 -9.52 -6.87
N SER A 31 29.91 -8.97 -7.85
CA SER A 31 30.51 -8.43 -9.08
C SER A 31 31.35 -7.19 -8.78
N ALA A 32 30.88 -6.31 -7.89
CA ALA A 32 31.63 -5.15 -7.43
C ALA A 32 32.90 -5.55 -6.68
N ALA A 33 32.79 -6.49 -5.73
CA ALA A 33 33.93 -7.06 -5.01
C ALA A 33 34.95 -7.70 -5.96
N LYS A 34 34.47 -8.48 -6.94
CA LYS A 34 35.31 -9.09 -7.99
C LYS A 34 36.02 -8.04 -8.84
N SER A 35 35.30 -7.02 -9.28
CA SER A 35 35.83 -5.98 -10.15
C SER A 35 36.85 -5.12 -9.41
N ALA A 36 36.57 -4.76 -8.16
CA ALA A 36 37.49 -4.02 -7.30
C ALA A 36 38.75 -4.83 -6.99
N ALA A 37 38.61 -6.11 -6.62
CA ALA A 37 39.75 -6.99 -6.36
C ALA A 37 40.63 -7.14 -7.61
N LYS A 38 40.03 -7.40 -8.78
CA LYS A 38 40.77 -7.55 -10.04
C LYS A 38 41.47 -6.26 -10.47
N ALA A 39 40.75 -5.13 -10.37
CA ALA A 39 41.29 -3.82 -10.73
C ALA A 39 42.54 -3.49 -9.90
N LEU A 40 42.44 -3.72 -8.59
CA LEU A 40 43.53 -3.50 -7.64
C LEU A 40 44.56 -4.63 -7.62
N LYS A 41 44.40 -5.71 -8.39
CA LYS A 41 45.26 -6.91 -8.35
C LYS A 41 45.41 -7.47 -6.94
N ALA A 42 44.29 -7.58 -6.24
CA ALA A 42 44.18 -8.02 -4.87
C ALA A 42 43.92 -9.53 -4.78
N VAL A 43 44.23 -10.11 -3.62
CA VAL A 43 43.89 -11.48 -3.22
C VAL A 43 42.39 -11.65 -3.19
N GLY A 44 41.73 -10.69 -2.55
CA GLY A 44 40.29 -10.69 -2.45
C GLY A 44 39.73 -9.35 -2.04
N CYS A 45 38.41 -9.33 -1.96
CA CYS A 45 37.62 -8.22 -1.51
C CYS A 45 36.48 -8.73 -0.63
N SER A 46 36.10 -7.98 0.39
CA SER A 46 34.86 -8.19 1.14
C SER A 46 34.08 -6.89 1.27
N ILE A 47 32.77 -6.98 1.19
CA ILE A 47 31.84 -5.91 1.48
C ILE A 47 31.08 -6.30 2.73
N MET A 48 31.06 -5.41 3.70
CA MET A 48 30.55 -5.66 5.04
C MET A 48 29.58 -4.56 5.45
N LEU A 49 28.50 -4.91 6.15
CA LEU A 49 27.56 -3.95 6.72
C LEU A 49 27.57 -4.05 8.24
N LEU A 50 27.31 -2.92 8.89
CA LEU A 50 27.05 -2.90 10.32
C LEU A 50 25.75 -3.64 10.63
N ASN A 51 25.77 -4.41 11.70
CA ASN A 51 24.54 -4.93 12.28
C ASN A 51 23.68 -3.78 12.84
N PRO A 52 22.38 -4.00 13.13
CA PRO A 52 21.49 -2.95 13.63
C PRO A 52 21.98 -2.26 14.91
N GLN A 53 22.72 -2.97 15.76
CA GLN A 53 23.31 -2.44 17.01
C GLN A 53 24.61 -1.66 16.76
N ARG A 54 25.14 -1.67 15.53
CA ARG A 54 26.40 -1.04 15.10
C ARG A 54 27.64 -1.52 15.86
N GLU A 55 27.57 -2.71 16.42
CA GLU A 55 28.66 -3.31 17.20
C GLU A 55 29.56 -4.17 16.32
N HIS A 56 28.99 -4.83 15.31
CA HIS A 56 29.68 -5.85 14.51
C HIS A 56 29.44 -5.64 13.02
N PHE A 57 30.39 -6.11 12.22
CA PHE A 57 30.29 -6.13 10.76
C PHE A 57 29.99 -7.54 10.25
N ASP A 58 28.96 -7.64 9.41
CA ASP A 58 28.56 -8.86 8.71
C ASP A 58 29.01 -8.81 7.24
N ILE A 59 29.65 -9.89 6.77
CA ILE A 59 30.07 -10.00 5.36
C ILE A 59 28.86 -10.30 4.49
N ILE A 60 28.53 -9.39 3.58
CA ILE A 60 27.38 -9.54 2.67
C ILE A 60 27.79 -9.94 1.26
N ALA A 61 29.05 -9.68 0.89
CA ALA A 61 29.62 -10.11 -0.38
C ALA A 61 31.14 -10.25 -0.26
N ALA A 62 31.71 -11.16 -1.05
CA ALA A 62 33.14 -11.36 -1.09
C ALA A 62 33.59 -11.95 -2.44
N TYR A 63 34.87 -11.78 -2.75
CA TYR A 63 35.51 -12.41 -3.88
C TYR A 63 36.96 -12.74 -3.54
N GLY A 64 37.44 -13.90 -3.99
CA GLY A 64 38.86 -14.29 -3.86
C GLY A 64 39.29 -14.70 -2.45
N LEU A 65 38.33 -14.92 -1.53
CA LEU A 65 38.58 -15.35 -0.16
C LEU A 65 38.01 -16.76 0.06
N SER A 66 38.70 -17.59 0.85
CA SER A 66 38.25 -18.94 1.20
C SER A 66 37.05 -18.95 2.13
N ASP A 67 36.25 -20.03 2.08
CA ASP A 67 35.13 -20.24 2.99
C ASP A 67 35.57 -20.23 4.46
N LEU A 68 36.78 -20.71 4.75
CA LEU A 68 37.35 -20.71 6.09
C LEU A 68 37.55 -19.27 6.58
N TYR A 69 38.15 -18.40 5.77
CA TYR A 69 38.36 -17.01 6.11
C TYR A 69 37.05 -16.20 6.21
N LEU A 70 36.04 -16.55 5.40
CA LEU A 70 34.71 -15.93 5.49
C LEU A 70 33.95 -16.33 6.77
N ARG A 71 34.30 -17.46 7.38
CA ARG A 71 33.65 -17.99 8.60
C ARG A 71 34.43 -17.74 9.89
N LYS A 72 35.46 -16.87 9.87
CA LYS A 72 36.33 -16.57 11.02
C LYS A 72 35.62 -15.94 12.24
N GLY A 73 34.38 -15.46 12.06
CA GLY A 73 33.59 -14.81 13.10
C GLY A 73 33.28 -13.35 12.80
N ALA A 74 32.42 -12.75 13.63
CA ALA A 74 31.98 -11.37 13.47
C ALA A 74 33.10 -10.39 13.86
N LEU A 75 33.35 -9.39 13.02
CA LEU A 75 34.34 -8.36 13.29
C LEU A 75 33.74 -7.28 14.18
N LYS A 76 34.31 -7.03 15.37
CA LYS A 76 33.88 -5.91 16.22
C LYS A 76 34.25 -4.58 15.57
N ALA A 77 33.25 -3.75 15.27
CA ALA A 77 33.43 -2.53 14.51
C ALA A 77 34.38 -1.55 15.22
N SER A 78 34.24 -1.42 16.55
CA SER A 78 35.06 -0.56 17.40
C SER A 78 36.53 -0.99 17.53
N LYS A 79 36.85 -2.25 17.23
CA LYS A 79 38.22 -2.81 17.36
C LYS A 79 38.92 -3.05 16.04
N SER A 80 38.21 -3.08 14.91
CA SER A 80 38.83 -3.42 13.63
C SER A 80 39.43 -2.22 12.94
N LEU A 81 38.63 -1.22 12.57
CA LEU A 81 39.11 0.00 11.89
C LEU A 81 38.14 1.13 12.26
N PRO A 82 38.12 1.56 13.53
CA PRO A 82 37.09 2.47 14.06
C PRO A 82 37.03 3.80 13.29
N GLU A 83 38.12 4.24 12.69
CA GLU A 83 38.19 5.46 11.89
C GLU A 83 37.32 5.39 10.62
N VAL A 84 37.06 4.19 10.10
CA VAL A 84 36.13 3.97 8.98
C VAL A 84 34.71 4.37 9.34
N LEU A 85 34.29 4.16 10.59
CA LEU A 85 32.98 4.58 11.08
C LEU A 85 32.83 6.11 11.11
N SER A 86 33.94 6.84 11.19
CA SER A 86 33.99 8.30 11.07
C SER A 86 34.14 8.78 9.62
N GLY A 87 33.95 7.88 8.64
CA GLY A 87 34.02 8.20 7.21
C GLY A 87 35.44 8.31 6.65
N LYS A 88 36.47 7.83 7.37
CA LYS A 88 37.86 7.87 6.88
C LYS A 88 38.25 6.56 6.21
N LEU A 89 38.92 6.63 5.07
CA LEU A 89 39.57 5.48 4.47
C LEU A 89 40.80 5.09 5.32
N VAL A 90 40.98 3.80 5.59
CA VAL A 90 42.07 3.28 6.41
C VAL A 90 42.83 2.19 5.66
N ALA A 91 44.16 2.23 5.72
CA ALA A 91 45.02 1.18 5.15
C ALA A 91 45.96 0.63 6.22
N ILE A 92 46.04 -0.70 6.30
CA ILE A 92 47.02 -1.46 7.06
C ILE A 92 48.07 -1.95 6.06
N PHE A 93 49.32 -1.50 6.23
CA PHE A 93 50.43 -1.89 5.36
C PHE A 93 50.86 -3.34 5.59
N ASP A 94 50.92 -3.77 6.85
CA ASP A 94 51.28 -5.14 7.25
C ASP A 94 50.32 -5.62 8.35
N VAL A 95 49.51 -6.61 8.02
CA VAL A 95 48.47 -7.18 8.90
C VAL A 95 49.06 -7.92 10.10
N SER A 96 50.28 -8.48 9.97
CA SER A 96 50.94 -9.25 11.05
C SER A 96 51.45 -8.36 12.18
N GLN A 97 51.64 -7.07 11.92
CA GLN A 97 52.19 -6.10 12.86
C GLN A 97 51.16 -5.09 13.36
N ASP A 98 49.91 -5.16 12.90
CA ASP A 98 48.87 -4.18 13.25
C ASP A 98 47.89 -4.76 14.27
N GLU A 99 47.86 -4.18 15.49
CA GLU A 99 47.02 -4.60 16.61
C GLU A 99 45.51 -4.54 16.31
N ARG A 100 45.11 -3.82 15.27
CA ARG A 100 43.73 -3.71 14.80
C ARG A 100 43.25 -4.95 14.04
N THR A 101 44.16 -5.87 13.71
CA THR A 101 43.85 -7.16 13.12
C THR A 101 43.27 -8.12 14.16
N GLN A 102 41.95 -8.36 14.11
CA GLN A 102 41.27 -9.21 15.10
C GLN A 102 41.45 -10.73 14.91
N TYR A 103 41.85 -11.17 13.72
CA TYR A 103 42.02 -12.60 13.38
C TYR A 103 43.32 -12.81 12.58
N PRO A 104 44.50 -12.57 13.19
CA PRO A 104 45.78 -12.61 12.49
C PRO A 104 46.09 -14.01 11.93
N GLU A 105 45.76 -15.08 12.65
CA GLU A 105 46.01 -16.46 12.20
C GLU A 105 45.17 -16.82 10.97
N ALA A 106 43.90 -16.39 10.94
CA ALA A 106 43.04 -16.59 9.78
C ALA A 106 43.51 -15.77 8.57
N ALA A 107 44.01 -14.55 8.79
CA ALA A 107 44.57 -13.72 7.74
C ALA A 107 45.86 -14.32 7.17
N GLU A 108 46.72 -14.87 8.02
CA GLU A 108 47.94 -15.58 7.62
C GLU A 108 47.62 -16.82 6.78
N MET A 109 46.69 -17.67 7.22
CA MET A 109 46.26 -18.87 6.47
C MET A 109 45.67 -18.53 5.10
N GLU A 110 45.01 -17.38 4.99
CA GLU A 110 44.44 -16.88 3.72
C GLU A 110 45.51 -16.22 2.82
N GLY A 111 46.71 -15.97 3.35
CA GLY A 111 47.79 -15.27 2.64
C GLY A 111 47.52 -13.77 2.48
N ILE A 112 46.92 -13.15 3.50
CA ILE A 112 46.62 -11.72 3.54
C ILE A 112 47.72 -10.99 4.30
N SER A 113 48.42 -10.07 3.62
CA SER A 113 49.51 -9.27 4.17
C SER A 113 49.18 -7.80 4.34
N SER A 114 48.27 -7.23 3.54
CA SER A 114 47.84 -5.83 3.71
C SER A 114 46.35 -5.65 3.44
N VAL A 115 45.76 -4.59 4.01
CA VAL A 115 44.33 -4.28 3.88
C VAL A 115 44.13 -2.80 3.59
N VAL A 116 43.17 -2.47 2.73
CA VAL A 116 42.60 -1.12 2.68
C VAL A 116 41.08 -1.20 2.78
N ALA A 117 40.49 -0.33 3.59
CA ALA A 117 39.07 -0.26 3.88
C ALA A 117 38.51 1.12 3.57
N ALA A 118 37.44 1.17 2.77
CA ALA A 118 36.71 2.40 2.50
C ALA A 118 35.29 2.32 3.10
N PRO A 119 34.79 3.41 3.71
CA PRO A 119 33.45 3.45 4.26
C PRO A 119 32.38 3.43 3.17
N ILE A 120 31.21 2.87 3.48
CA ILE A 120 30.01 2.90 2.65
C ILE A 120 29.03 3.90 3.31
N PRO A 121 28.94 5.14 2.79
CA PRO A 121 28.07 6.17 3.37
C PRO A 121 26.63 6.05 2.83
N GLN A 122 25.63 6.19 3.69
CA GLN A 122 24.22 6.30 3.32
C GLN A 122 23.55 7.35 4.20
N ARG A 123 22.90 8.36 3.60
CA ARG A 123 22.11 9.40 4.30
C ARG A 123 22.84 10.10 5.47
N GLY A 124 24.12 10.40 5.28
CA GLY A 124 24.94 11.09 6.30
C GLY A 124 25.56 10.17 7.36
N GLU A 125 25.30 8.86 7.29
CA GLU A 125 25.80 7.85 8.22
C GLU A 125 26.69 6.82 7.49
N ILE A 126 27.59 6.15 8.22
CA ILE A 126 28.34 5.00 7.69
C ILE A 126 27.58 3.72 8.03
N ILE A 127 27.15 3.00 7.00
CA ILE A 127 26.37 1.75 7.14
C ILE A 127 27.23 0.50 6.99
N GLY A 128 28.47 0.64 6.53
CA GLY A 128 29.33 -0.49 6.20
C GLY A 128 30.69 -0.06 5.68
N GLU A 129 31.42 -1.04 5.14
CA GLU A 129 32.73 -0.83 4.54
C GLU A 129 33.02 -1.86 3.44
N ILE A 130 33.91 -1.49 2.52
CA ILE A 130 34.52 -2.38 1.53
C ILE A 130 36.01 -2.53 1.85
N ARG A 131 36.50 -3.77 1.91
CA ARG A 131 37.90 -4.10 2.18
C ARG A 131 38.54 -4.80 1.00
N ILE A 132 39.79 -4.45 0.72
CA ILE A 132 40.67 -5.08 -0.27
C ILE A 132 41.86 -5.69 0.46
N TYR A 133 42.22 -6.92 0.08
CA TYR A 133 43.26 -7.72 0.72
C TYR A 133 44.38 -8.04 -0.27
N THR A 134 45.65 -7.86 0.08
CA THR A 134 46.79 -8.19 -0.81
C THR A 134 47.73 -9.23 -0.19
N ARG A 135 48.47 -9.95 -1.06
CA ARG A 135 49.40 -11.03 -0.72
C ARG A 135 50.78 -10.56 -0.27
N GLU A 136 51.04 -9.28 -0.48
CA GLU A 136 52.29 -8.61 -0.14
C GLU A 136 51.95 -7.30 0.57
N PRO A 137 52.79 -6.84 1.52
CA PRO A 137 52.66 -5.53 2.13
C PRO A 137 52.60 -4.43 1.07
N ARG A 138 51.55 -3.60 1.12
CA ARG A 138 51.29 -2.63 0.05
C ARG A 138 50.91 -1.27 0.61
N LYS A 139 51.57 -0.23 0.09
CA LYS A 139 51.11 1.16 0.20
C LYS A 139 50.15 1.44 -0.93
N PHE A 140 48.92 1.84 -0.59
CA PHE A 140 47.90 2.20 -1.56
C PHE A 140 48.12 3.65 -2.01
N SER A 141 48.17 3.89 -3.32
CA SER A 141 48.29 5.23 -3.87
C SER A 141 46.98 6.00 -3.77
N GLN A 142 47.00 7.33 -3.90
CA GLN A 142 45.77 8.14 -3.92
C GLN A 142 44.76 7.65 -4.98
N ALA A 143 45.24 7.26 -6.16
CA ALA A 143 44.38 6.69 -7.20
C ALA A 143 43.72 5.35 -6.77
N ASP A 144 44.35 4.57 -5.89
CA ASP A 144 43.76 3.32 -5.36
C ASP A 144 42.65 3.64 -4.36
N THR A 145 42.88 4.65 -3.51
CA THR A 145 41.96 5.05 -2.46
C THR A 145 40.76 5.79 -3.03
N ASP A 146 40.97 6.65 -4.04
CA ASP A 146 39.90 7.33 -4.78
C ASP A 146 39.06 6.32 -5.54
N PHE A 147 39.72 5.35 -6.19
CA PHE A 147 39.03 4.24 -6.85
C PHE A 147 38.13 3.48 -5.89
N LEU A 148 38.67 3.04 -4.75
CA LEU A 148 37.93 2.25 -3.78
C LEU A 148 36.79 3.05 -3.13
N THR A 149 37.00 4.33 -2.83
CA THR A 149 35.97 5.24 -2.31
C THR A 149 34.82 5.39 -3.30
N THR A 150 35.14 5.55 -4.59
CA THR A 150 34.12 5.64 -5.64
C THR A 150 33.31 4.35 -5.76
N VAL A 151 33.98 3.19 -5.67
CA VAL A 151 33.29 1.89 -5.64
C VAL A 151 32.37 1.78 -4.42
N ALA A 152 32.82 2.22 -3.24
CA ALA A 152 32.02 2.21 -2.02
C ALA A 152 30.75 3.08 -2.15
N ASN A 153 30.86 4.26 -2.77
CA ASN A 153 29.71 5.13 -3.05
C ASN A 153 28.71 4.49 -4.03
N ILE A 154 29.19 3.81 -5.07
CA ILE A 154 28.29 3.09 -6.00
C ILE A 154 27.59 1.93 -5.29
N ILE A 155 28.29 1.24 -4.39
CA ILE A 155 27.69 0.21 -3.54
C ILE A 155 26.61 0.82 -2.64
N ALA A 156 26.86 1.96 -2.01
CA ALA A 156 25.87 2.65 -1.19
C ALA A 156 24.60 2.98 -1.97
N VAL A 157 24.73 3.56 -3.16
CA VAL A 157 23.59 3.84 -4.05
C VAL A 157 22.85 2.55 -4.42
N SER A 158 23.58 1.47 -4.68
CA SER A 158 22.98 0.17 -5.02
C SER A 158 22.19 -0.44 -3.84
N LEU A 159 22.68 -0.25 -2.61
CA LEU A 159 22.01 -0.68 -1.39
C LEU A 159 20.74 0.13 -1.14
N GLU A 160 20.81 1.46 -1.23
CA GLU A 160 19.64 2.33 -1.09
C GLU A 160 18.58 2.05 -2.15
N LYS A 161 19.02 1.86 -3.41
CA LYS A 161 18.13 1.46 -4.50
C LYS A 161 17.46 0.12 -4.21
N ASN A 162 18.21 -0.87 -3.71
CA ASN A 162 17.64 -2.17 -3.36
C ASN A 162 16.66 -2.05 -2.20
N GLU A 163 16.97 -1.28 -1.16
CA GLU A 163 16.06 -1.02 -0.04
C GLU A 163 14.76 -0.37 -0.52
N LEU A 164 14.85 0.65 -1.36
CA LEU A 164 13.68 1.28 -1.99
C LEU A 164 12.91 0.30 -2.87
N TYR A 165 13.60 -0.55 -3.65
CA TYR A 165 12.94 -1.61 -4.41
C TYR A 165 12.29 -2.65 -3.49
N GLN A 166 12.88 -3.02 -2.36
CA GLN A 166 12.26 -3.95 -1.42
C GLN A 166 11.06 -3.30 -0.72
N ILE A 167 11.07 -2.00 -0.43
CA ILE A 167 9.91 -1.27 0.10
C ILE A 167 8.80 -1.23 -0.96
N LEU A 168 9.11 -0.77 -2.18
CA LEU A 168 8.15 -0.72 -3.30
C LEU A 168 7.65 -2.12 -3.66
N LYS A 169 8.50 -3.13 -3.61
CA LYS A 169 8.15 -4.52 -3.85
C LYS A 169 7.38 -5.12 -2.69
N ALA A 170 7.64 -4.74 -1.43
CA ALA A 170 6.84 -5.14 -0.29
C ALA A 170 5.46 -4.49 -0.32
N GLU A 171 5.34 -3.22 -0.71
CA GLU A 171 4.04 -2.57 -0.93
C GLU A 171 3.31 -3.16 -2.14
N HIS A 172 4.04 -3.44 -3.24
CA HIS A 172 3.49 -4.05 -4.44
C HIS A 172 3.17 -5.52 -4.24
N GLU A 173 3.94 -6.29 -3.47
CA GLU A 173 3.67 -7.67 -3.08
C GLU A 173 2.67 -7.73 -1.94
N GLU A 174 2.50 -6.75 -1.07
CA GLU A 174 1.30 -6.66 -0.22
C GLU A 174 0.05 -6.45 -1.08
N THR A 175 0.17 -5.65 -2.16
CA THR A 175 -0.92 -5.37 -3.10
C THR A 175 -1.20 -6.55 -4.04
N VAL A 176 -0.16 -7.25 -4.51
CA VAL A 176 -0.21 -8.39 -5.45
C VAL A 176 -0.40 -9.71 -4.71
N THR A 177 0.14 -9.90 -3.51
CA THR A 177 -0.14 -11.09 -2.67
C THR A 177 -1.54 -11.01 -2.06
N LYS A 178 -2.11 -9.80 -1.83
CA LYS A 178 -3.58 -9.63 -1.67
C LYS A 178 -4.36 -10.03 -2.93
N ARG A 179 -3.83 -9.78 -4.14
CA ARG A 179 -4.46 -10.14 -5.42
C ARG A 179 -4.21 -11.59 -5.89
N ARG A 180 -3.18 -12.27 -5.37
CA ARG A 180 -2.72 -13.59 -5.82
C ARG A 180 -3.00 -14.71 -4.79
N LYS A 181 -3.17 -14.38 -3.50
CA LYS A 181 -3.91 -15.25 -2.56
C LYS A 181 -5.40 -15.41 -2.93
N LEU A 182 -5.91 -14.61 -3.87
CA LEU A 182 -7.20 -14.79 -4.54
C LEU A 182 -7.18 -15.86 -5.64
N THR A 183 -6.01 -16.42 -6.02
CA THR A 183 -5.93 -17.36 -7.16
C THR A 183 -5.19 -18.69 -6.90
N GLU A 184 -4.33 -18.84 -5.90
CA GLU A 184 -3.68 -20.15 -5.61
C GLU A 184 -3.46 -20.42 -4.10
N THR A 185 -4.45 -20.99 -3.42
CA THR A 185 -4.33 -21.92 -2.26
C THR A 185 -5.64 -22.74 -2.24
N PRO A 186 -5.63 -24.02 -1.80
CA PRO A 186 -6.57 -25.06 -2.23
C PRO A 186 -8.01 -24.60 -2.05
N GLU A 187 -8.86 -24.93 -3.03
CA GLU A 187 -10.29 -24.62 -3.01
C GLU A 187 -10.87 -24.74 -1.60
N LEU A 188 -11.01 -23.59 -0.94
CA LEU A 188 -12.02 -23.43 0.09
C LEU A 188 -13.34 -23.57 -0.66
N PRO A 189 -14.27 -24.40 -0.16
CA PRO A 189 -15.47 -24.72 -0.89
C PRO A 189 -16.15 -23.42 -1.35
N SER A 190 -16.29 -23.29 -2.67
CA SER A 190 -17.00 -22.20 -3.34
C SER A 190 -18.50 -22.22 -3.04
N SER A 191 -18.97 -23.17 -2.22
CA SER A 191 -20.26 -23.09 -1.57
C SER A 191 -20.16 -22.31 -0.27
N SER A 192 -20.85 -21.17 -0.23
CA SER A 192 -21.42 -20.60 0.98
C SER A 192 -22.39 -21.60 1.63
N LEU A 193 -21.86 -22.66 2.25
CA LEU A 193 -22.61 -23.43 3.23
C LEU A 193 -22.73 -22.53 4.46
N ARG A 194 -23.76 -21.69 4.46
CA ARG A 194 -24.19 -21.00 5.68
C ARG A 194 -24.36 -22.08 6.75
N PRO A 195 -23.78 -21.90 7.95
CA PRO A 195 -23.83 -22.94 8.98
C PRO A 195 -25.27 -23.30 9.29
N SER A 196 -25.58 -24.60 9.34
CA SER A 196 -26.91 -25.10 9.71
C SER A 196 -27.30 -24.75 11.15
N SER A 197 -26.31 -24.47 12.00
CA SER A 197 -26.47 -23.99 13.37
C SER A 197 -25.15 -23.36 13.89
N PHE A 198 -25.24 -22.28 14.66
CA PHE A 198 -24.10 -21.70 15.38
C PHE A 198 -23.92 -22.39 16.75
N GLY A 199 -22.67 -22.49 17.21
CA GLY A 199 -22.32 -23.05 18.52
C GLY A 199 -22.83 -22.20 19.70
N HIS A 200 -23.03 -20.89 19.49
CA HIS A 200 -23.56 -19.99 20.52
C HIS A 200 -24.45 -18.85 19.95
N PRO A 201 -25.50 -18.39 20.66
CA PRO A 201 -26.36 -17.29 20.18
C PRO A 201 -25.63 -15.98 19.86
N SER A 202 -24.52 -15.69 20.52
CA SER A 202 -23.70 -14.49 20.25
C SER A 202 -23.00 -14.53 18.89
N GLU A 203 -22.65 -15.72 18.41
CA GLU A 203 -22.06 -15.91 17.08
C GLU A 203 -23.10 -15.59 16.01
N GLN A 204 -24.33 -16.08 16.19
CA GLN A 204 -25.44 -15.77 15.27
C GLN A 204 -25.77 -14.27 15.21
N GLU A 205 -25.75 -13.57 16.35
CA GLU A 205 -25.94 -12.11 16.38
C GLU A 205 -24.81 -11.37 15.66
N PHE A 206 -23.56 -11.83 15.78
CA PHE A 206 -22.40 -11.23 15.15
C PHE A 206 -22.38 -11.45 13.63
N ALA A 207 -22.71 -12.66 13.18
CA ALA A 207 -22.88 -13.00 11.76
C ALA A 207 -23.90 -12.07 11.06
N LYS A 208 -25.08 -11.89 11.66
CA LYS A 208 -26.12 -10.97 11.13
C LYS A 208 -25.63 -9.54 10.96
N LEU A 209 -24.74 -9.09 11.84
CA LEU A 209 -24.19 -7.73 11.77
C LEU A 209 -23.17 -7.58 10.64
N LEU A 210 -22.32 -8.58 10.45
CA LEU A 210 -21.37 -8.60 9.33
C LEU A 210 -22.10 -8.62 7.98
N ASP A 211 -23.16 -9.43 7.88
CA ASP A 211 -24.05 -9.47 6.71
C ASP A 211 -24.69 -8.10 6.43
N PHE A 212 -25.17 -7.42 7.47
CA PHE A 212 -25.77 -6.09 7.34
C PHE A 212 -24.80 -5.05 6.75
N TYR A 213 -23.53 -5.10 7.16
CA TYR A 213 -22.48 -4.22 6.63
C TYR A 213 -21.85 -4.73 5.32
N ARG A 214 -22.31 -5.88 4.80
CA ARG A 214 -21.71 -6.59 3.65
C ARG A 214 -20.20 -6.84 3.82
N ILE A 215 -19.78 -7.09 5.06
CA ILE A 215 -18.42 -7.50 5.35
C ILE A 215 -18.36 -9.00 5.10
N GLU A 216 -17.52 -9.45 4.17
CA GLU A 216 -17.35 -10.89 3.95
C GLU A 216 -16.81 -11.57 5.21
N TRP A 217 -17.33 -12.76 5.51
CA TRP A 217 -16.94 -13.53 6.69
C TRP A 217 -17.07 -15.04 6.47
N LEU A 218 -16.24 -15.80 7.18
CA LEU A 218 -16.27 -17.27 7.25
C LEU A 218 -16.47 -17.72 8.69
N TYR A 219 -17.31 -18.71 8.92
CA TYR A 219 -17.52 -19.34 10.24
C TYR A 219 -16.50 -20.47 10.46
N GLU A 220 -15.85 -20.50 11.61
CA GLU A 220 -14.87 -21.54 11.99
C GLU A 220 -13.95 -21.97 10.83
N PRO A 221 -13.30 -21.01 10.14
CA PRO A 221 -12.66 -21.24 8.84
C PRO A 221 -11.55 -22.28 8.87
N ARG A 222 -10.90 -22.47 10.03
CA ARG A 222 -9.75 -23.35 10.22
C ARG A 222 -9.41 -23.52 11.71
N SER A 223 -8.94 -24.72 12.06
CA SER A 223 -8.31 -25.02 13.36
C SER A 223 -6.78 -24.91 13.32
N PHE A 224 -6.20 -24.40 14.41
CA PHE A 224 -4.78 -24.25 14.64
C PHE A 224 -4.30 -25.22 15.73
N PRO A 225 -3.39 -26.17 15.40
CA PRO A 225 -2.75 -27.02 16.41
C PRO A 225 -1.89 -26.22 17.38
N LEU A 226 -2.14 -26.32 18.69
CA LEU A 226 -1.40 -25.58 19.73
C LEU A 226 -0.41 -26.46 20.52
N ALA A 227 -0.60 -27.78 20.54
CA ALA A 227 0.32 -28.71 21.19
C ALA A 227 0.36 -30.06 20.48
N ARG A 228 1.55 -30.66 20.45
CA ARG A 228 1.79 -32.00 19.91
C ARG A 228 2.49 -32.87 20.96
N GLN A 229 2.06 -34.12 21.09
CA GLN A 229 2.75 -35.16 21.86
C GLN A 229 2.94 -36.38 20.96
N ASN A 230 4.16 -36.91 20.90
CA ASN A 230 4.52 -38.05 20.05
C ASN A 230 4.07 -37.88 18.59
N GLY A 231 4.21 -36.67 18.04
CA GLY A 231 3.79 -36.32 16.68
C GLY A 231 2.28 -36.08 16.48
N LYS A 232 1.42 -36.45 17.44
CA LYS A 232 -0.03 -36.25 17.37
C LYS A 232 -0.45 -34.92 17.99
N VAL A 233 -1.42 -34.24 17.36
CA VAL A 233 -2.01 -33.00 17.88
C VAL A 233 -2.90 -33.34 19.07
N VAL A 234 -2.61 -32.73 20.23
CA VAL A 234 -3.37 -32.94 21.48
C VAL A 234 -4.17 -31.72 21.91
N GLU A 235 -3.90 -30.56 21.32
CA GLU A 235 -4.62 -29.32 21.59
C GLU A 235 -4.79 -28.52 20.30
N MET A 236 -6.00 -28.03 20.03
CA MET A 236 -6.31 -27.16 18.90
C MET A 236 -7.09 -25.92 19.35
N PHE A 237 -7.08 -24.91 18.50
CA PHE A 237 -7.87 -23.70 18.64
C PHE A 237 -8.53 -23.34 17.31
N THR A 238 -9.85 -23.18 17.30
CA THR A 238 -10.63 -22.79 16.12
C THR A 238 -11.25 -21.44 16.41
N PRO A 239 -10.88 -20.37 15.68
CA PRO A 239 -11.51 -19.07 15.84
C PRO A 239 -12.96 -19.08 15.34
N ASP A 240 -13.87 -18.41 16.05
CA ASP A 240 -15.30 -18.37 15.69
C ASP A 240 -15.56 -17.79 14.28
N PHE A 241 -14.87 -16.70 13.91
CA PHE A 241 -15.03 -16.04 12.61
C PHE A 241 -13.69 -15.68 11.97
N TYR A 242 -13.70 -15.51 10.65
CA TYR A 242 -12.64 -14.82 9.92
C TYR A 242 -13.24 -13.82 8.95
N LEU A 243 -12.70 -12.61 8.95
CA LEU A 243 -13.07 -11.53 8.04
C LEU A 243 -11.98 -11.44 6.95
N PRO A 244 -12.19 -12.00 5.75
CA PRO A 244 -11.14 -12.11 4.73
C PRO A 244 -10.59 -10.76 4.30
N GLU A 245 -11.45 -9.73 4.18
CA GLU A 245 -11.04 -8.40 3.75
C GLU A 245 -10.07 -7.72 4.74
N LEU A 246 -10.20 -8.03 6.03
CA LEU A 246 -9.41 -7.44 7.10
C LEU A 246 -8.26 -8.35 7.54
N ASP A 247 -8.14 -9.54 6.95
CA ASP A 247 -7.28 -10.64 7.38
C ASP A 247 -7.29 -10.79 8.91
N LEU A 248 -8.49 -10.95 9.47
CA LEU A 248 -8.73 -10.88 10.91
C LEU A 248 -9.57 -12.06 11.36
N TYR A 249 -8.98 -12.90 12.21
CA TYR A 249 -9.71 -13.90 12.97
C TYR A 249 -10.35 -13.26 14.20
N ILE A 250 -11.58 -13.65 14.48
CA ILE A 250 -12.36 -13.15 15.60
C ILE A 250 -12.78 -14.33 16.45
N GLU A 251 -12.43 -14.23 17.73
CA GLU A 251 -12.92 -15.10 18.78
C GLU A 251 -13.90 -14.30 19.63
N LEU A 252 -15.12 -14.77 19.79
CA LEU A 252 -16.12 -14.18 20.67
C LEU A 252 -15.92 -14.71 22.10
N THR A 253 -16.02 -13.81 23.07
CA THR A 253 -16.00 -14.17 24.49
C THR A 253 -17.31 -13.82 25.18
N THR A 254 -17.73 -14.69 26.09
CA THR A 254 -18.81 -14.44 27.05
C THR A 254 -18.24 -13.91 28.37
N LEU A 255 -19.09 -13.39 29.26
CA LEU A 255 -18.69 -12.77 30.53
C LEU A 255 -18.31 -13.76 31.66
N LYS A 256 -18.34 -15.08 31.43
CA LYS A 256 -18.01 -16.07 32.47
C LYS A 256 -16.49 -16.20 32.65
N GLN A 257 -15.97 -15.76 33.80
CA GLN A 257 -14.53 -15.68 34.11
C GLN A 257 -13.72 -16.97 33.92
N SER A 258 -14.29 -18.16 34.19
CA SER A 258 -13.56 -19.43 34.06
C SER A 258 -13.20 -19.78 32.60
N LEU A 259 -14.04 -19.40 31.63
CA LEU A 259 -13.84 -19.65 30.20
C LEU A 259 -12.84 -18.66 29.57
N ILE A 260 -12.69 -17.47 30.18
CA ILE A 260 -11.78 -16.42 29.72
C ILE A 260 -10.32 -16.82 29.94
N THR A 261 -9.99 -17.46 31.06
CA THR A 261 -8.61 -17.86 31.40
C THR A 261 -8.06 -18.90 30.42
N GLU A 262 -8.88 -19.90 30.08
CA GLU A 262 -8.49 -20.94 29.12
C GLU A 262 -8.41 -20.38 27.69
N LYS A 263 -9.38 -19.57 27.25
CA LYS A 263 -9.34 -18.90 25.93
C LYS A 263 -8.11 -17.99 25.80
N ASN A 264 -7.79 -17.20 26.83
CA ASN A 264 -6.59 -16.34 26.83
C ASN A 264 -5.28 -17.13 26.84
N ARG A 265 -5.24 -18.32 27.47
CA ARG A 265 -4.07 -19.21 27.38
C ARG A 265 -3.89 -19.72 25.96
N LYS A 266 -4.96 -20.22 25.33
CA LYS A 266 -4.93 -20.73 23.95
C LYS A 266 -4.59 -19.64 22.95
N LEU A 267 -5.14 -18.43 23.10
CA LEU A 267 -4.82 -17.27 22.25
C LEU A 267 -3.36 -16.82 22.36
N ARG A 268 -2.79 -16.78 23.57
CA ARG A 268 -1.36 -16.49 23.75
C ARG A 268 -0.51 -17.52 23.03
N ARG A 269 -0.80 -18.80 23.26
CA ARG A 269 -0.09 -19.91 22.62
C ARG A 269 -0.24 -19.90 21.10
N LEU A 270 -1.42 -19.52 20.59
CA LEU A 270 -1.64 -19.34 19.15
C LEU A 270 -0.77 -18.22 18.61
N ARG A 271 -0.70 -17.06 19.28
CA ARG A 271 0.16 -15.94 18.87
C ARG A 271 1.65 -16.28 18.93
N ASP A 272 2.06 -17.11 19.89
CA ASP A 272 3.46 -17.55 19.99
C ASP A 272 3.84 -18.53 18.85
N LEU A 273 2.92 -19.42 18.47
CA LEU A 273 3.15 -20.45 17.45
C LEU A 273 2.84 -19.98 16.02
N TYR A 274 1.92 -19.04 15.88
CA TYR A 274 1.42 -18.47 14.63
C TYR A 274 1.39 -16.93 14.74
N PRO A 275 2.55 -16.26 14.86
CA PRO A 275 2.63 -14.81 15.03
C PRO A 275 2.04 -14.04 13.85
N GLU A 276 1.92 -14.67 12.68
CA GLU A 276 1.28 -14.14 11.48
C GLU A 276 -0.26 -14.13 11.56
N VAL A 277 -0.86 -14.90 12.49
CA VAL A 277 -2.32 -14.98 12.63
C VAL A 277 -2.83 -13.78 13.43
N ASN A 278 -3.41 -12.82 12.71
CA ASN A 278 -4.07 -11.67 13.30
C ASN A 278 -5.42 -12.08 13.89
N ILE A 279 -5.44 -12.31 15.21
CA ILE A 279 -6.63 -12.72 15.95
C ILE A 279 -7.01 -11.75 17.07
N LYS A 280 -8.30 -11.42 17.15
CA LYS A 280 -8.87 -10.59 18.22
C LYS A 280 -9.93 -11.33 19.01
N LEU A 281 -9.81 -11.24 20.33
CA LEU A 281 -10.86 -11.62 21.26
C LEU A 281 -11.82 -10.43 21.40
N LEU A 282 -13.11 -10.63 21.11
CA LEU A 282 -14.13 -9.59 21.15
C LEU A 282 -15.26 -9.97 22.11
N ASN A 283 -15.63 -9.04 22.99
CA ASN A 283 -16.91 -9.09 23.69
C ASN A 283 -17.98 -8.33 22.90
N LYS A 284 -19.24 -8.39 23.37
CA LYS A 284 -20.40 -7.74 22.71
C LYS A 284 -20.26 -6.22 22.53
N SER A 285 -19.58 -5.53 23.44
CA SER A 285 -19.33 -4.08 23.35
C SER A 285 -18.16 -3.72 22.41
N ASP A 286 -17.17 -4.60 22.26
CA ASP A 286 -15.92 -4.33 21.55
C ASP A 286 -16.06 -4.42 20.03
N TYR A 287 -16.89 -5.33 19.50
CA TYR A 287 -17.04 -5.41 18.04
C TYR A 287 -17.84 -4.23 17.46
N LEU A 288 -18.80 -3.65 18.20
CA LEU A 288 -19.48 -2.42 17.78
C LEU A 288 -18.52 -1.24 17.65
N ARG A 289 -17.52 -1.18 18.54
CA ARG A 289 -16.45 -0.19 18.53
C ARG A 289 -15.42 -0.46 17.43
N LEU A 290 -15.12 -1.74 17.17
CA LEU A 290 -14.25 -2.17 16.09
C LEU A 290 -14.84 -1.76 14.73
N LEU A 291 -16.11 -2.07 14.49
CA LEU A 291 -16.76 -1.71 13.24
C LEU A 291 -16.83 -0.19 13.06
N ALA A 292 -17.11 0.58 14.12
CA ALA A 292 -17.04 2.05 14.07
C ALA A 292 -15.66 2.60 13.67
N LYS A 293 -14.56 1.99 14.14
CA LYS A 293 -13.19 2.38 13.78
C LYS A 293 -12.90 2.23 12.27
N TYR A 294 -13.56 1.29 11.60
CA TYR A 294 -13.42 1.04 10.16
C TYR A 294 -14.54 1.66 9.33
N GLY A 295 -15.33 2.58 9.91
CA GLY A 295 -16.41 3.29 9.21
C GLY A 295 -17.77 2.56 9.22
N TYR A 296 -17.86 1.42 9.91
CA TYR A 296 -19.03 0.55 9.98
C TYR A 296 -19.68 0.57 11.36
N GLY A 297 -19.93 1.72 11.97
CA GLY A 297 -20.53 1.73 13.30
C GLY A 297 -20.70 3.11 13.89
N ARG A 298 -21.59 3.23 14.87
CA ARG A 298 -22.17 4.47 15.41
C ARG A 298 -21.26 5.69 15.27
N LEU A 299 -21.54 6.50 14.25
CA LEU A 299 -21.55 7.95 14.40
C LEU A 299 -22.26 8.24 15.74
N GLY A 300 -21.65 9.05 16.60
CA GLY A 300 -22.30 9.47 17.84
C GLY A 300 -23.74 9.90 17.55
N GLY A 301 -24.72 9.19 18.13
CA GLY A 301 -26.13 9.59 18.14
C GLY A 301 -26.99 9.22 16.92
N THR A 302 -26.46 8.98 15.72
CA THR A 302 -27.33 8.63 14.57
C THR A 302 -27.51 7.11 14.45
N LYS A 303 -28.65 6.62 14.96
CA LYS A 303 -29.32 5.49 14.30
C LYS A 303 -29.58 5.95 12.87
N ALA A 304 -28.82 5.50 11.88
CA ALA A 304 -29.23 5.60 10.48
C ALA A 304 -30.50 4.74 10.33
N LYS A 305 -31.64 5.31 10.71
CA LYS A 305 -32.93 4.62 10.70
C LYS A 305 -33.24 4.24 9.24
N GLY A 306 -33.68 3.00 9.05
CA GLY A 306 -34.17 2.44 7.79
C GLY A 306 -33.25 2.55 6.58
N MET A 307 -31.96 2.32 6.77
CA MET A 307 -31.09 1.83 5.69
C MET A 307 -31.31 0.33 5.51
N ASP A 308 -31.46 -0.13 4.26
CA ASP A 308 -31.62 -1.55 3.91
C ASP A 308 -30.25 -2.23 3.89
N ARG A 309 -29.37 -1.75 3.00
CA ARG A 309 -28.02 -2.29 2.79
C ARG A 309 -27.07 -1.26 2.20
N VAL A 310 -25.76 -1.49 2.35
CA VAL A 310 -24.74 -0.73 1.62
C VAL A 310 -24.69 -1.20 0.17
N LEU A 311 -24.76 -0.27 -0.80
CA LEU A 311 -24.64 -0.56 -2.23
C LEU A 311 -23.18 -0.48 -2.69
N PHE A 312 -22.49 0.61 -2.32
CA PHE A 312 -21.05 0.80 -2.58
C PHE A 312 -20.34 1.31 -1.34
N SER A 313 -19.28 0.62 -0.93
CA SER A 313 -18.43 1.05 0.17
C SER A 313 -17.57 2.26 -0.21
N HIS A 314 -17.07 2.96 0.80
CA HIS A 314 -16.15 4.10 0.60
C HIS A 314 -14.97 3.75 -0.31
N THR A 315 -14.35 2.58 -0.12
CA THR A 315 -13.18 2.15 -0.89
C THR A 315 -13.51 1.83 -2.35
N GLN A 316 -14.69 1.27 -2.63
CA GLN A 316 -15.17 1.05 -4.00
C GLN A 316 -15.35 2.37 -4.73
N ILE A 317 -15.95 3.36 -4.06
CA ILE A 317 -16.15 4.71 -4.58
C ILE A 317 -14.79 5.35 -4.92
N GLN A 318 -13.86 5.42 -3.96
CA GLN A 318 -12.53 6.03 -4.17
C GLN A 318 -11.76 5.42 -5.35
N ARG A 319 -11.78 4.09 -5.47
CA ARG A 319 -11.13 3.38 -6.59
C ARG A 319 -11.72 3.79 -7.94
N ARG A 320 -13.06 3.91 -8.01
CA ARG A 320 -13.74 4.28 -9.25
C ARG A 320 -13.48 5.73 -9.61
N VAL A 321 -13.58 6.65 -8.64
CA VAL A 321 -13.30 8.07 -8.84
C VAL A 321 -11.89 8.30 -9.38
N ASN A 322 -10.88 7.65 -8.81
CA ASN A 322 -9.50 7.72 -9.29
C ASN A 322 -9.35 7.23 -10.75
N ALA A 323 -10.03 6.14 -11.12
CA ALA A 323 -10.02 5.64 -12.49
C ALA A 323 -10.66 6.64 -13.48
N LEU A 324 -11.76 7.31 -13.10
CA LEU A 324 -12.37 8.36 -13.91
C LEU A 324 -11.45 9.57 -14.05
N ALA A 325 -10.86 10.04 -12.95
CA ALA A 325 -9.96 11.20 -12.94
C ALA A 325 -8.74 11.01 -13.84
N LYS A 326 -8.16 9.80 -13.87
CA LYS A 326 -7.05 9.46 -14.78
C LYS A 326 -7.47 9.56 -16.25
N ARG A 327 -8.68 9.10 -16.57
CA ARG A 327 -9.20 9.16 -17.94
C ARG A 327 -9.49 10.60 -18.36
N VAL A 328 -10.13 11.38 -17.50
CA VAL A 328 -10.34 12.83 -17.68
C VAL A 328 -9.01 13.55 -17.88
N SER A 329 -8.00 13.27 -17.04
CA SER A 329 -6.68 13.90 -17.15
C SER A 329 -6.00 13.61 -18.50
N HIS A 330 -6.19 12.40 -19.04
CA HIS A 330 -5.68 12.06 -20.36
C HIS A 330 -6.43 12.82 -21.46
N ASP A 331 -7.76 12.73 -21.47
CA ASP A 331 -8.62 13.24 -22.55
C ASP A 331 -8.60 14.78 -22.66
N TYR A 332 -8.24 15.48 -21.58
CA TYR A 332 -8.14 16.95 -21.53
C TYR A 332 -6.71 17.48 -21.52
N THR A 333 -5.71 16.67 -21.90
CA THR A 333 -4.32 17.14 -21.99
C THR A 333 -4.20 18.34 -22.94
N GLY A 334 -3.63 19.46 -22.45
CA GLY A 334 -3.46 20.69 -23.22
C GLY A 334 -4.72 21.54 -23.39
N LYS A 335 -5.82 21.18 -22.73
CA LYS A 335 -7.11 21.88 -22.78
C LYS A 335 -7.33 22.78 -21.57
N LYS A 336 -8.26 23.75 -21.69
CA LYS A 336 -8.66 24.64 -20.58
C LYS A 336 -9.91 24.09 -19.90
N LEU A 337 -9.70 23.17 -18.96
CA LEU A 337 -10.77 22.41 -18.31
C LEU A 337 -11.49 23.22 -17.22
N VAL A 338 -12.81 23.24 -17.27
CA VAL A 338 -13.69 23.70 -16.18
C VAL A 338 -14.59 22.55 -15.73
N LEU A 339 -14.58 22.24 -14.43
CA LEU A 339 -15.54 21.34 -13.82
C LEU A 339 -16.77 22.13 -13.38
N VAL A 340 -17.96 21.70 -13.80
CA VAL A 340 -19.22 22.32 -13.40
C VAL A 340 -20.09 21.30 -12.67
N GLY A 341 -20.32 21.49 -11.38
CA GLY A 341 -21.14 20.58 -10.57
C GLY A 341 -22.54 21.13 -10.26
N ILE A 342 -23.56 20.28 -10.27
CA ILE A 342 -24.90 20.65 -9.75
C ILE A 342 -25.00 20.37 -8.25
N LEU A 343 -25.26 21.43 -7.49
CA LEU A 343 -25.46 21.33 -6.04
C LEU A 343 -26.80 20.67 -5.70
N LYS A 344 -26.88 19.94 -4.58
CA LYS A 344 -25.85 19.82 -3.52
C LYS A 344 -25.09 18.49 -3.52
N GLY A 345 -25.68 17.43 -4.08
CA GLY A 345 -25.17 16.07 -3.84
C GLY A 345 -23.85 15.77 -4.55
N VAL A 346 -23.53 16.47 -5.63
CA VAL A 346 -22.25 16.34 -6.34
C VAL A 346 -21.02 16.66 -5.49
N MET A 347 -21.17 17.42 -4.40
CA MET A 347 -20.05 18.02 -3.66
C MET A 347 -18.96 16.99 -3.28
N CYS A 348 -19.35 15.83 -2.76
CA CYS A 348 -18.41 14.77 -2.37
C CYS A 348 -17.69 14.19 -3.58
N PHE A 349 -18.45 13.83 -4.62
CA PHE A 349 -17.89 13.25 -5.83
C PHE A 349 -16.94 14.20 -6.58
N MET A 350 -17.36 15.45 -6.77
CA MET A 350 -16.54 16.44 -7.49
C MET A 350 -15.26 16.78 -6.71
N SER A 351 -15.33 16.85 -5.37
CA SER A 351 -14.15 17.06 -4.52
C SER A 351 -13.11 15.94 -4.66
N ASP A 352 -13.55 14.69 -4.70
CA ASP A 352 -12.62 13.56 -4.84
C ASP A 352 -12.11 13.43 -6.28
N LEU A 353 -12.96 13.73 -7.28
CA LEU A 353 -12.58 13.72 -8.69
C LEU A 353 -11.50 14.76 -8.98
N MET A 354 -11.69 16.01 -8.53
CA MET A 354 -10.74 17.10 -8.80
C MET A 354 -9.37 16.87 -8.16
N GLN A 355 -9.31 16.24 -6.98
CA GLN A 355 -8.05 15.94 -6.27
C GLN A 355 -7.19 14.90 -7.01
N HIS A 356 -7.80 14.09 -7.88
CA HIS A 356 -7.10 13.08 -8.66
C HIS A 356 -6.82 13.52 -10.11
N ILE A 357 -7.35 14.67 -10.55
CA ILE A 357 -7.04 15.21 -11.88
C ILE A 357 -5.66 15.88 -11.83
N THR A 358 -4.80 15.55 -12.80
CA THR A 358 -3.41 16.03 -12.84
C THR A 358 -3.21 17.27 -13.72
N LEU A 359 -4.30 17.88 -14.21
CA LEU A 359 -4.30 19.07 -15.06
C LEU A 359 -4.69 20.31 -14.24
N PRO A 360 -4.18 21.51 -14.59
CA PRO A 360 -4.79 22.76 -14.13
C PRO A 360 -6.26 22.81 -14.56
N LEU A 361 -7.15 23.14 -13.62
CA LEU A 361 -8.59 23.22 -13.86
C LEU A 361 -9.21 24.36 -13.05
N ASN A 362 -10.38 24.81 -13.51
CA ASN A 362 -11.28 25.67 -12.75
C ASN A 362 -12.49 24.86 -12.29
N VAL A 363 -13.18 25.35 -11.26
CA VAL A 363 -14.41 24.72 -10.72
C VAL A 363 -15.49 25.79 -10.57
N ASP A 364 -16.70 25.47 -10.99
CA ASP A 364 -17.90 26.27 -10.76
C ASP A 364 -19.08 25.37 -10.37
N PHE A 365 -20.14 25.98 -9.83
CA PHE A 365 -21.31 25.27 -9.33
C PHE A 365 -22.60 25.94 -9.76
N MET A 366 -23.56 25.13 -10.20
CA MET A 366 -24.94 25.55 -10.43
C MET A 366 -25.85 24.97 -9.34
N ALA A 367 -27.00 25.60 -9.12
CA ALA A 367 -28.05 25.05 -8.27
C ALA A 367 -29.39 25.15 -8.97
N ILE A 368 -30.19 24.08 -8.89
CA ILE A 368 -31.50 23.99 -9.52
C ILE A 368 -32.59 23.68 -8.49
N SER A 369 -33.80 24.11 -8.78
CA SER A 369 -35.01 23.77 -8.02
C SER A 369 -36.04 23.13 -8.94
N TYR A 370 -36.75 22.13 -8.43
CA TYR A 370 -37.89 21.52 -9.09
C TYR A 370 -39.18 22.19 -8.62
N TYR A 371 -39.99 22.71 -9.55
CA TYR A 371 -41.37 23.10 -9.27
C TYR A 371 -42.30 22.05 -9.87
N GLY A 372 -43.25 21.55 -9.08
CA GLY A 372 -44.26 20.60 -9.52
C GLY A 372 -45.65 20.98 -9.03
N SER A 373 -46.48 21.51 -9.93
CA SER A 373 -47.93 21.43 -9.86
C SER A 373 -48.41 20.80 -11.16
N ASN A 374 -48.84 19.53 -11.09
CA ASN A 374 -49.46 18.71 -12.13
C ASN A 374 -48.86 18.74 -13.55
N ASN A 375 -48.14 17.66 -13.88
CA ASN A 375 -47.78 17.13 -15.20
C ASN A 375 -46.60 17.71 -16.00
N GLU A 376 -45.94 18.78 -15.56
CA GLU A 376 -44.61 19.14 -16.05
C GLU A 376 -43.71 19.59 -14.90
N SER A 377 -42.68 18.81 -14.59
CA SER A 377 -41.67 19.17 -13.59
C SER A 377 -40.73 20.22 -14.18
N ALA A 378 -41.11 21.50 -14.13
CA ALA A 378 -40.26 22.59 -14.61
C ALA A 378 -39.01 22.73 -13.72
N VAL A 379 -37.83 22.50 -14.30
CA VAL A 379 -36.53 22.73 -13.67
C VAL A 379 -36.18 24.21 -13.80
N LYS A 380 -35.80 24.86 -12.69
CA LYS A 380 -35.36 26.26 -12.68
C LYS A 380 -33.97 26.37 -12.09
N ILE A 381 -33.08 27.13 -12.75
CA ILE A 381 -31.77 27.50 -12.21
C ILE A 381 -31.97 28.58 -11.14
N THR A 382 -31.49 28.29 -9.94
CA THR A 382 -31.54 29.17 -8.76
C THR A 382 -30.20 29.82 -8.47
N LYS A 383 -29.10 29.19 -8.89
CA LYS A 383 -27.76 29.76 -8.94
C LYS A 383 -27.14 29.37 -10.28
N ASP A 384 -26.74 30.36 -11.06
CA ASP A 384 -26.02 30.17 -12.31
C ASP A 384 -24.50 30.18 -12.08
N LEU A 385 -23.72 30.02 -13.16
CA LEU A 385 -22.26 30.09 -13.14
C LEU A 385 -21.78 31.47 -12.71
N ASP A 386 -20.72 31.50 -11.90
CA ASP A 386 -20.06 32.75 -11.47
C ASP A 386 -19.04 33.22 -12.53
N THR A 387 -18.57 32.30 -13.37
CA THR A 387 -17.55 32.56 -14.40
C THR A 387 -18.02 32.17 -15.80
N SER A 388 -17.54 32.91 -16.82
CA SER A 388 -17.84 32.58 -18.21
C SER A 388 -17.16 31.27 -18.63
N ILE A 389 -17.93 30.41 -19.29
CA ILE A 389 -17.47 29.14 -19.87
C ILE A 389 -17.31 29.17 -21.39
N ALA A 390 -17.49 30.35 -22.01
CA ALA A 390 -17.35 30.50 -23.45
C ALA A 390 -15.94 30.09 -23.91
N GLU A 391 -15.88 29.29 -24.98
CA GLU A 391 -14.62 28.75 -25.55
C GLU A 391 -13.77 27.90 -24.59
N LEU A 392 -14.32 27.47 -23.45
CA LEU A 392 -13.65 26.56 -22.50
C LEU A 392 -14.13 25.12 -22.66
N ASP A 393 -13.30 24.18 -22.24
CA ASP A 393 -13.62 22.76 -22.24
C ASP A 393 -14.35 22.41 -20.93
N VAL A 394 -15.66 22.18 -21.00
CA VAL A 394 -16.52 21.98 -19.83
C VAL A 394 -16.74 20.48 -19.60
N LEU A 395 -16.47 20.06 -18.36
CA LEU A 395 -16.88 18.75 -17.84
C LEU A 395 -17.93 18.96 -16.76
N MET A 396 -19.18 18.67 -17.10
CA MET A 396 -20.28 18.65 -16.15
C MET A 396 -20.15 17.43 -15.24
N VAL A 397 -20.22 17.61 -13.94
CA VAL A 397 -20.09 16.56 -12.92
C VAL A 397 -21.42 16.41 -12.20
N GLU A 398 -21.95 15.19 -12.15
CA GLU A 398 -23.25 14.87 -11.53
C GLU A 398 -23.11 13.69 -10.55
N ASP A 399 -23.85 13.71 -9.45
CA ASP A 399 -23.89 12.59 -8.49
C ASP A 399 -24.71 11.40 -9.02
N ILE A 400 -25.89 11.65 -9.57
CA ILE A 400 -26.77 10.61 -10.11
C ILE A 400 -27.58 11.10 -11.30
N VAL A 401 -27.58 10.32 -12.37
CA VAL A 401 -28.47 10.52 -13.51
C VAL A 401 -29.58 9.49 -13.49
N ASP A 402 -30.81 9.99 -13.34
CA ASP A 402 -32.03 9.18 -13.26
C ASP A 402 -32.80 9.22 -14.60
N THR A 403 -33.85 10.03 -14.71
CA THR A 403 -34.65 10.14 -15.94
C THR A 403 -33.92 10.80 -17.10
N GLY A 404 -32.87 11.58 -16.82
CA GLY A 404 -32.12 12.38 -17.79
C GLY A 404 -32.71 13.76 -18.07
N MET A 405 -33.93 14.08 -17.59
CA MET A 405 -34.59 15.36 -17.86
C MET A 405 -33.82 16.57 -17.33
N THR A 406 -33.42 16.51 -16.07
CA THR A 406 -32.63 17.56 -15.42
C THR A 406 -31.32 17.81 -16.13
N LEU A 407 -30.61 16.72 -16.43
CA LEU A 407 -29.33 16.78 -17.10
C LEU A 407 -29.48 17.40 -18.49
N ASN A 408 -30.50 17.01 -19.25
CA ASN A 408 -30.77 17.60 -20.57
C ASN A 408 -31.01 19.11 -20.49
N TYR A 409 -31.86 19.57 -19.57
CA TYR A 409 -32.14 20.99 -19.38
C TYR A 409 -30.87 21.79 -19.04
N VAL A 410 -30.02 21.26 -18.16
CA VAL A 410 -28.78 21.94 -17.78
C VAL A 410 -27.74 21.90 -18.91
N LEU A 411 -27.67 20.80 -19.67
CA LEU A 411 -26.81 20.72 -20.86
C LEU A 411 -27.22 21.74 -21.92
N ASP A 412 -28.51 21.92 -22.19
CA ASP A 412 -29.01 22.94 -23.13
C ASP A 412 -28.64 24.36 -22.66
N HIS A 413 -28.79 24.64 -21.35
CA HIS A 413 -28.38 25.92 -20.75
C HIS A 413 -26.87 26.15 -20.90
N LEU A 414 -26.03 25.17 -20.56
CA LEU A 414 -24.58 25.26 -20.69
C LEU A 414 -24.13 25.40 -22.15
N ALA A 415 -24.76 24.68 -23.07
CA ALA A 415 -24.48 24.76 -24.50
C ALA A 415 -24.76 26.16 -25.07
N SER A 416 -25.81 26.85 -24.57
CA SER A 416 -26.12 28.22 -24.99
C SER A 416 -25.04 29.26 -24.63
N HIS A 417 -24.12 28.92 -23.72
CA HIS A 417 -22.96 29.74 -23.36
C HIS A 417 -21.73 29.51 -24.26
N ASN A 418 -21.88 28.69 -25.31
CA ASN A 418 -20.87 28.43 -26.34
C ASN A 418 -19.51 27.92 -25.81
N PRO A 419 -19.48 26.83 -25.02
CA PRO A 419 -18.21 26.19 -24.62
C PRO A 419 -17.49 25.57 -25.82
N ALA A 420 -16.17 25.41 -25.74
CA ALA A 420 -15.37 24.72 -26.77
C ALA A 420 -15.67 23.21 -26.82
N SER A 421 -15.96 22.61 -25.67
CA SER A 421 -16.55 21.27 -25.59
C SER A 421 -17.41 21.13 -24.34
N LEU A 422 -18.41 20.25 -24.39
CA LEU A 422 -19.28 19.94 -23.26
C LEU A 422 -19.40 18.42 -23.16
N ARG A 423 -19.01 17.86 -22.00
CA ARG A 423 -19.06 16.43 -21.69
C ARG A 423 -19.62 16.21 -20.29
N VAL A 424 -20.08 14.98 -20.01
CA VAL A 424 -20.70 14.61 -18.73
C VAL A 424 -19.93 13.51 -18.01
N CYS A 425 -19.66 13.73 -16.72
CA CYS A 425 -19.16 12.75 -15.77
C CYS A 425 -20.19 12.54 -14.67
N THR A 426 -20.74 11.33 -14.54
CA THR A 426 -21.65 11.00 -13.44
C THR A 426 -21.12 9.89 -12.56
N LEU A 427 -21.37 9.98 -11.25
CA LEU A 427 -21.04 8.89 -10.32
C LEU A 427 -22.00 7.71 -10.48
N LEU A 428 -23.31 7.94 -10.61
CA LEU A 428 -24.33 6.89 -10.69
C LEU A 428 -25.23 7.06 -11.92
N ASP A 429 -25.44 5.99 -12.68
CA ASP A 429 -26.36 5.95 -13.81
C ASP A 429 -27.50 4.94 -13.56
N LYS A 430 -28.73 5.42 -13.45
CA LYS A 430 -29.96 4.60 -13.40
C LYS A 430 -30.52 4.41 -14.80
N ARG A 431 -29.77 3.72 -15.65
CA ARG A 431 -30.13 3.52 -17.06
C ARG A 431 -31.53 2.93 -17.27
N VAL A 432 -32.01 2.11 -16.33
CA VAL A 432 -33.36 1.53 -16.35
C VAL A 432 -34.51 2.54 -16.23
N ARG A 433 -34.25 3.76 -15.74
CA ARG A 433 -35.25 4.84 -15.59
C ARG A 433 -35.16 5.92 -16.66
N ARG A 434 -34.27 5.74 -17.65
CA ARG A 434 -33.98 6.71 -18.69
C ARG A 434 -35.25 7.06 -19.49
N LEU A 435 -35.64 8.34 -19.48
CA LEU A 435 -36.71 8.88 -20.32
C LEU A 435 -36.15 9.69 -21.49
N ILE A 436 -35.02 10.38 -21.25
CA ILE A 436 -34.29 11.15 -22.26
C ILE A 436 -32.88 10.61 -22.33
N ASP A 437 -32.48 10.18 -23.53
CA ASP A 437 -31.10 9.76 -23.78
C ASP A 437 -30.19 10.99 -23.79
N VAL A 438 -29.22 10.99 -22.89
CA VAL A 438 -28.27 12.10 -22.69
C VAL A 438 -26.87 11.50 -22.76
N PRO A 439 -25.93 12.13 -23.49
CA PRO A 439 -24.60 11.59 -23.66
C PRO A 439 -23.86 11.61 -22.32
N LEU A 440 -23.51 10.43 -21.82
CA LEU A 440 -22.68 10.25 -20.62
C LEU A 440 -21.29 9.78 -21.04
N ASP A 441 -20.30 10.67 -20.96
CA ASP A 441 -18.93 10.36 -21.35
C ASP A 441 -18.24 9.50 -20.30
N TYR A 442 -18.36 9.85 -19.02
CA TYR A 442 -17.68 9.19 -17.89
C TYR A 442 -18.72 8.71 -16.88
N ILE A 443 -18.87 7.39 -16.72
CA ILE A 443 -19.86 6.78 -15.81
C ILE A 443 -19.12 6.10 -14.66
N GLY A 444 -19.45 6.41 -13.42
CA GLY A 444 -18.96 5.72 -12.23
C GLY A 444 -19.54 4.32 -12.12
N PHE A 445 -20.82 4.21 -11.78
CA PHE A 445 -21.50 2.94 -11.61
C PHE A 445 -22.86 2.98 -12.29
N GLU A 446 -23.17 1.96 -13.09
CA GLU A 446 -24.55 1.69 -13.46
C GLU A 446 -25.26 0.98 -12.29
N ILE A 447 -26.44 1.45 -11.90
CA ILE A 447 -27.19 0.91 -10.77
C ILE A 447 -28.64 0.53 -11.15
N PRO A 448 -29.23 -0.46 -10.46
CA PRO A 448 -30.65 -0.77 -10.61
C PRO A 448 -31.54 0.38 -10.08
N ASP A 449 -32.86 0.25 -10.29
CA ASP A 449 -33.82 1.20 -9.73
C ASP A 449 -33.97 1.03 -8.22
N GLU A 450 -33.03 1.60 -7.48
CA GLU A 450 -33.02 1.60 -6.02
C GLU A 450 -32.86 3.01 -5.48
N PHE A 451 -33.55 3.34 -4.39
CA PHE A 451 -33.39 4.63 -3.74
C PHE A 451 -32.11 4.64 -2.90
N VAL A 452 -31.14 5.47 -3.30
CA VAL A 452 -29.79 5.48 -2.73
C VAL A 452 -29.50 6.79 -1.99
N VAL A 453 -28.73 6.69 -0.90
CA VAL A 453 -28.30 7.81 -0.05
C VAL A 453 -26.84 7.66 0.36
N GLY A 454 -26.21 8.75 0.81
CA GLY A 454 -24.82 8.76 1.22
C GLY A 454 -23.85 9.20 0.13
N TYR A 455 -22.63 9.52 0.54
CA TYR A 455 -21.59 10.10 -0.32
C TYR A 455 -22.09 11.34 -1.09
N GLY A 456 -22.72 12.27 -0.38
CA GLY A 456 -23.34 13.47 -0.93
C GLY A 456 -24.82 13.33 -1.26
N LEU A 457 -25.31 12.12 -1.59
CA LEU A 457 -26.72 11.85 -1.86
C LEU A 457 -27.56 11.91 -0.57
N ASP A 458 -28.80 12.38 -0.67
CA ASP A 458 -29.66 12.59 0.49
C ASP A 458 -31.04 11.95 0.38
N TYR A 459 -31.68 11.87 1.55
CA TYR A 459 -33.12 11.75 1.67
C TYR A 459 -33.62 12.79 2.66
N LEU A 460 -34.44 13.74 2.20
CA LEU A 460 -34.97 14.85 3.00
C LEU A 460 -33.88 15.67 3.71
N GLY A 461 -32.74 15.88 3.04
CA GLY A 461 -31.59 16.61 3.58
C GLY A 461 -30.64 15.81 4.48
N GLU A 462 -30.99 14.57 4.83
CA GLU A 462 -30.19 13.70 5.69
C GLU A 462 -29.27 12.75 4.89
N TYR A 463 -28.37 12.05 5.58
CA TYR A 463 -27.49 10.99 5.05
C TYR A 463 -26.32 11.40 4.15
N ARG A 464 -26.23 12.65 3.69
CA ARG A 464 -25.14 13.11 2.80
C ARG A 464 -23.73 12.80 3.31
N ASN A 465 -23.54 12.84 4.63
CA ASN A 465 -22.25 12.67 5.30
C ASN A 465 -21.81 11.21 5.43
N LEU A 466 -22.63 10.24 5.02
CA LEU A 466 -22.21 8.84 5.03
C LEU A 466 -21.07 8.64 4.02
N PRO A 467 -19.98 7.94 4.38
CA PRO A 467 -18.82 7.79 3.50
C PRO A 467 -19.03 6.74 2.39
N PHE A 468 -20.19 6.10 2.37
CA PHE A 468 -20.60 5.04 1.45
C PHE A 468 -21.97 5.36 0.85
N ILE A 469 -22.34 4.65 -0.22
CA ILE A 469 -23.67 4.73 -0.82
C ILE A 469 -24.48 3.53 -0.33
N GLY A 470 -25.65 3.78 0.25
CA GLY A 470 -26.56 2.74 0.76
C GLY A 470 -27.96 2.86 0.15
N VAL A 471 -28.69 1.76 0.15
CA VAL A 471 -30.11 1.69 -0.24
C VAL A 471 -30.97 1.99 0.97
N LEU A 472 -31.96 2.87 0.83
CA LEU A 472 -32.94 3.16 1.86
C LEU A 472 -34.06 2.12 1.83
N LYS A 473 -34.57 1.73 3.00
CA LYS A 473 -35.68 0.78 3.10
C LYS A 473 -36.96 1.35 2.49
N PRO A 474 -37.73 0.55 1.72
CA PRO A 474 -38.98 0.99 1.12
C PRO A 474 -39.98 1.57 2.13
N GLU A 475 -40.05 1.01 3.35
CA GLU A 475 -41.03 1.43 4.35
C GLU A 475 -40.83 2.90 4.79
N LEU A 476 -39.58 3.39 4.82
CA LEU A 476 -39.30 4.79 5.15
C LEU A 476 -39.66 5.75 4.00
N ILE A 477 -39.64 5.27 2.76
CA ILE A 477 -39.98 6.06 1.58
C ILE A 477 -41.52 6.22 1.52
N GLU A 478 -42.26 5.14 1.81
CA GLU A 478 -43.72 5.11 1.78
C GLU A 478 -44.39 5.83 2.96
N GLU A 479 -43.81 5.79 4.17
CA GLU A 479 -44.37 6.44 5.37
C GLU A 479 -44.53 7.96 5.23
N LYS A 480 -43.66 8.63 4.46
CA LYS A 480 -43.69 10.08 4.27
C LYS A 480 -44.23 10.56 2.92
N GLY A 481 -44.47 9.66 1.97
CA GLY A 481 -45.24 9.98 0.75
C GLY A 481 -46.75 10.12 0.99
N LYS A 482 -47.22 9.81 2.21
CA LYS A 482 -48.63 9.88 2.65
C LYS A 482 -48.92 11.08 3.57
N THR A 483 -47.92 11.92 3.87
CA THR A 483 -48.04 13.19 4.61
C THR A 483 -47.65 14.33 3.71
#